data_AF-H0C2Y6-F1
#
_entry.id   AF-H0C2Y6-F1
#
_cell.length_a   1.000
_cell.length_b   1.000
_cell.length_c   1.000
_cell.angle_alpha   90.00
_cell.angle_beta   90.00
_cell.angle_gamma   90.00
#
_symmetry.space_group_name_H-M   'P 1'
#
loop_
_entity.id
_entity.type
_entity.pdbx_description
1 polymer ?
#
loop_
_entity_poly.entity_id
_entity_poly.type
_entity_poly.pdbx_seq_one_letter_code
_entity_poly.pdbx_strand_id
1 'polypeptide(L)'
;MSKIQYFPPMFERLTPRTPWAGGRMVDTDVLTLAEAASMATKHAGEPVTIGDFLRAAARGEITLRAIVHRTAKVQKHDGGIYCNGGQENENRVPARAIATLPLTACQHLAAAGRASWRTFDGFELVEGVLQRYTKGELVAGEPDFETVPDDCRVVGYDVHALADEYTAPEATQAEPQAAPVEADSASDAPDTSKGTPPKLTEVDKAEILRLYNRGRGASVNAMAKQFNVSRPTIEKVLQRAGIKK
;
A
#
# COMPACT_ATOMS: atom_id res chain seq x y z
N MET A 1 -15.96 18.41 -30.41
CA MET A 1 -15.77 17.46 -29.31
C MET A 1 -14.36 16.93 -29.38
N SER A 2 -13.53 17.22 -28.38
CA SER A 2 -12.19 16.64 -28.29
C SER A 2 -12.31 15.14 -27.97
N LYS A 3 -11.42 14.32 -28.51
CA LYS A 3 -11.38 12.88 -28.21
C LYS A 3 -10.94 12.69 -26.76
N ILE A 4 -11.72 11.96 -25.95
CA ILE A 4 -11.31 11.62 -24.57
C ILE A 4 -10.03 10.81 -24.67
N GLN A 5 -8.98 11.29 -24.01
CA GLN A 5 -7.73 10.57 -23.86
C GLN A 5 -7.75 9.80 -22.54
N TYR A 6 -7.61 8.49 -22.64
CA TYR A 6 -7.46 7.59 -21.49
C TYR A 6 -5.98 7.34 -21.24
N PHE A 7 -5.62 7.33 -19.96
CA PHE A 7 -4.28 7.09 -19.48
C PHE A 7 -4.28 5.79 -18.69
N PRO A 8 -3.57 4.75 -19.16
CA PRO A 8 -3.43 3.52 -18.41
C PRO A 8 -2.71 3.80 -17.09
N PRO A 9 -3.04 3.07 -16.02
CA PRO A 9 -2.36 3.21 -14.74
C PRO A 9 -0.90 2.75 -14.87
N MET A 10 0.02 3.51 -14.27
CA MET A 10 1.44 3.12 -14.21
C MET A 10 1.70 2.08 -13.11
N PHE A 11 0.88 2.11 -12.06
CA PHE A 11 0.89 1.17 -10.95
C PHE A 11 -0.53 0.66 -10.71
N GLU A 12 -0.65 -0.57 -10.24
CA GLU A 12 -1.95 -1.15 -9.89
C GLU A 12 -2.60 -0.39 -8.73
N ARG A 13 -3.93 -0.31 -8.75
CA ARG A 13 -4.66 0.32 -7.66
C ARG A 13 -4.64 -0.59 -6.44
N LEU A 14 -4.31 -0.03 -5.29
CA LEU A 14 -4.35 -0.78 -4.04
C LEU A 14 -5.79 -1.08 -3.66
N THR A 15 -6.00 -2.27 -3.12
CA THR A 15 -7.29 -2.73 -2.60
C THR A 15 -7.08 -3.33 -1.21
N PRO A 16 -8.02 -3.13 -0.27
CA PRO A 16 -7.96 -3.80 1.02
C PRO A 16 -7.92 -5.33 0.86
N ARG A 17 -7.09 -5.98 1.68
CA ARG A 17 -6.85 -7.42 1.71
C ARG A 17 -7.21 -8.06 3.04
N THR A 18 -7.07 -7.33 4.15
CA THR A 18 -7.30 -7.87 5.48
C THR A 18 -8.52 -7.21 6.16
N PRO A 19 -9.02 -7.75 7.28
CA PRO A 19 -10.01 -7.05 8.09
C PRO A 19 -9.41 -5.81 8.77
N TRP A 20 -10.15 -4.70 8.73
CA TRP A 20 -9.68 -3.46 9.34
C TRP A 20 -9.49 -3.56 10.86
N ALA A 21 -8.34 -3.07 11.35
CA ALA A 21 -7.94 -3.12 12.76
C ALA A 21 -7.52 -1.75 13.34
N GLY A 22 -7.52 -0.69 12.53
CA GLY A 22 -7.02 0.64 12.91
C GLY A 22 -7.98 1.51 13.73
N GLY A 23 -9.06 0.93 14.26
CA GLY A 23 -10.10 1.62 15.04
C GLY A 23 -11.41 1.80 14.27
N ARG A 24 -12.24 2.77 14.68
CA ARG A 24 -13.53 3.02 14.01
C ARG A 24 -13.31 3.87 12.75
N MET A 25 -13.36 3.22 11.60
CA MET A 25 -13.37 3.82 10.26
C MET A 25 -14.23 2.95 9.36
N VAL A 26 -15.04 3.57 8.50
CA VAL A 26 -15.70 2.87 7.40
C VAL A 26 -15.11 3.30 6.07
N ASP A 27 -15.28 2.46 5.05
CA ASP A 27 -14.70 2.67 3.72
C ASP A 27 -15.09 3.99 3.06
N THR A 28 -16.21 4.59 3.46
CA THR A 28 -16.71 5.87 2.91
C THR A 28 -16.26 7.10 3.69
N ASP A 29 -15.62 6.94 4.85
CA ASP A 29 -15.19 8.07 5.68
C ASP A 29 -14.19 8.92 4.91
N VAL A 30 -14.28 10.25 5.06
CA VAL A 30 -13.38 11.20 4.39
C VAL A 30 -12.48 11.80 5.46
N LEU A 31 -11.22 11.38 5.48
CA LEU A 31 -10.27 11.65 6.55
C LEU A 31 -9.22 12.68 6.10
N THR A 32 -8.73 13.48 7.05
CA THR A 32 -7.48 14.23 6.85
C THR A 32 -6.31 13.26 6.69
N LEU A 33 -5.22 13.71 6.05
CA LEU A 33 -4.02 12.87 5.95
C LEU A 33 -3.42 12.50 7.31
N ALA A 34 -3.55 13.37 8.31
CA ALA A 34 -3.05 13.10 9.66
C ALA A 34 -3.87 12.00 10.37
N GLU A 35 -5.19 12.05 10.27
CA GLU A 35 -6.08 11.00 10.81
C GLU A 35 -5.85 9.68 10.08
N ALA A 36 -5.77 9.71 8.74
CA ALA A 36 -5.51 8.55 7.91
C ALA A 36 -4.17 7.88 8.27
N ALA A 37 -3.09 8.66 8.42
CA ALA A 37 -1.78 8.15 8.84
C ALA A 37 -1.84 7.52 10.25
N SER A 38 -2.53 8.15 11.20
CA SER A 38 -2.69 7.60 12.54
C SER A 38 -3.47 6.28 12.54
N MET A 39 -4.55 6.21 11.78
CA MET A 39 -5.39 5.03 11.65
C MET A 39 -4.68 3.89 10.91
N ALA A 40 -4.01 4.19 9.80
CA ALA A 40 -3.22 3.24 9.03
C ALA A 40 -2.09 2.65 9.88
N THR A 41 -1.38 3.48 10.66
CA THR A 41 -0.35 3.01 11.60
C THR A 41 -0.90 2.00 12.60
N LYS A 42 -2.10 2.25 13.15
CA LYS A 42 -2.74 1.32 14.09
C LYS A 42 -3.09 -0.02 13.43
N HIS A 43 -3.54 0.01 12.18
CA HIS A 43 -3.88 -1.19 11.44
C HIS A 43 -2.63 -1.99 11.04
N ALA A 44 -1.64 -1.33 10.44
CA ALA A 44 -0.43 -1.96 9.93
C ALA A 44 0.50 -2.50 11.03
N GLY A 45 0.45 -1.90 12.24
CA GLY A 45 1.38 -2.21 13.32
C GLY A 45 2.77 -1.57 13.15
N GLU A 46 3.00 -0.87 12.03
CA GLU A 46 4.21 -0.10 11.73
C GLU A 46 3.87 1.37 11.38
N PRO A 47 4.82 2.31 11.53
CA PRO A 47 4.57 3.72 11.23
C PRO A 47 4.22 3.97 9.76
N VAL A 48 2.99 4.46 9.52
CA VAL A 48 2.53 4.97 8.23
C VAL A 48 2.43 6.49 8.33
N THR A 49 3.06 7.21 7.42
CA THR A 49 3.18 8.67 7.47
C THR A 49 2.31 9.36 6.41
N ILE A 50 2.07 10.67 6.58
CA ILE A 50 1.47 11.53 5.55
C ILE A 50 2.23 11.40 4.22
N GLY A 51 3.56 11.29 4.27
CA GLY A 51 4.40 11.13 3.09
C GLY A 51 4.13 9.84 2.31
N ASP A 52 3.70 8.77 2.99
CA ASP A 52 3.34 7.50 2.33
C ASP A 52 2.07 7.64 1.52
N PHE A 53 1.05 8.33 2.05
CA PHE A 53 -0.16 8.68 1.32
C PHE A 53 0.14 9.54 0.09
N LEU A 54 0.98 10.57 0.24
CA LEU A 54 1.35 11.43 -0.89
C LEU A 54 2.09 10.64 -1.98
N ARG A 55 3.01 9.73 -1.60
CA ARG A 55 3.72 8.87 -2.55
C ARG A 55 2.78 7.91 -3.26
N ALA A 56 1.88 7.24 -2.53
CA ALA A 56 0.91 6.32 -3.11
C ALA A 56 -0.04 7.06 -4.09
N ALA A 57 -0.52 8.24 -3.71
CA ALA A 57 -1.33 9.08 -4.59
C ALA A 57 -0.56 9.54 -5.84
N ALA A 58 0.73 9.91 -5.72
CA ALA A 58 1.59 10.30 -6.84
C ALA A 58 1.87 9.15 -7.83
N ARG A 59 1.76 7.90 -7.35
CA ARG A 59 1.80 6.69 -8.18
C ARG A 59 0.44 6.33 -8.78
N GLY A 60 -0.64 6.93 -8.29
CA GLY A 60 -2.01 6.58 -8.67
C GLY A 60 -2.50 5.28 -8.05
N GLU A 61 -1.80 4.77 -7.03
CA GLU A 61 -2.16 3.58 -6.26
C GLU A 61 -3.42 3.81 -5.42
N ILE A 62 -3.63 5.05 -4.97
CA ILE A 62 -4.80 5.52 -4.23
C ILE A 62 -5.35 6.84 -4.80
N THR A 63 -6.61 7.16 -4.48
CA THR A 63 -7.21 8.45 -4.86
C THR A 63 -7.01 9.49 -3.76
N LEU A 64 -6.41 10.63 -4.11
CA LEU A 64 -6.36 11.79 -3.23
C LEU A 64 -7.40 12.83 -3.66
N ARG A 65 -8.03 13.47 -2.68
CA ARG A 65 -8.98 14.55 -2.89
C ARG A 65 -8.48 15.80 -2.20
N ALA A 66 -8.95 16.97 -2.60
CA ALA A 66 -8.62 18.23 -1.95
C ALA A 66 -9.87 19.09 -1.75
N ILE A 67 -9.89 19.81 -0.63
CA ILE A 67 -10.84 20.88 -0.40
C ILE A 67 -10.49 22.04 -1.33
N VAL A 68 -11.42 22.44 -2.21
CA VAL A 68 -11.24 23.67 -2.99
C VAL A 68 -11.63 24.87 -2.14
N HIS A 69 -10.77 25.91 -2.10
CA HIS A 69 -11.01 27.05 -1.21
C HIS A 69 -11.95 28.11 -1.77
N ARG A 70 -12.19 28.08 -3.08
CA ARG A 70 -13.00 29.05 -3.81
C ARG A 70 -13.97 28.34 -4.75
N THR A 71 -15.07 29.02 -5.04
CA THR A 71 -15.97 28.61 -6.13
C THR A 71 -15.30 28.92 -7.47
N ALA A 72 -15.44 28.03 -8.44
CA ALA A 72 -14.89 28.21 -9.78
C ALA A 72 -15.81 27.64 -10.86
N LYS A 73 -15.80 28.28 -12.03
CA LYS A 73 -16.45 27.75 -13.24
C LYS A 73 -15.60 26.66 -13.86
N VAL A 74 -16.25 25.57 -14.25
CA VAL A 74 -15.61 24.43 -14.90
C VAL A 74 -16.33 24.06 -16.18
N GLN A 75 -15.63 23.36 -17.04
CA GLN A 75 -16.14 22.73 -18.24
C GLN A 75 -15.97 21.22 -18.09
N LYS A 76 -17.05 20.46 -18.26
CA LYS A 76 -16.92 19.02 -18.43
C LYS A 76 -16.36 18.73 -19.81
N HIS A 77 -15.53 17.71 -19.92
CA HIS A 77 -14.87 17.36 -21.17
C HIS A 77 -15.87 17.04 -22.30
N ASP A 78 -17.00 16.40 -21.99
CA ASP A 78 -18.04 16.08 -22.97
C ASP A 78 -19.08 17.20 -23.17
N GLY A 79 -18.86 18.37 -22.57
CA GLY A 79 -19.81 19.50 -22.61
C GLY A 79 -21.05 19.32 -21.74
N GLY A 80 -21.17 18.21 -21.00
CA GLY A 80 -22.29 17.95 -20.09
C GLY A 80 -22.16 18.62 -18.73
N ILE A 81 -23.06 18.28 -17.80
CA ILE A 81 -23.04 18.80 -16.43
C ILE A 81 -22.02 18.01 -15.58
N TYR A 82 -21.11 18.72 -14.92
CA TYR A 82 -20.09 18.23 -13.99
C TYR A 82 -20.47 18.51 -12.52
N CYS A 83 -20.82 19.75 -12.17
CA CYS A 83 -21.27 20.16 -10.84
C CYS A 83 -22.35 21.23 -10.98
N ASN A 84 -23.56 20.98 -10.47
CA ASN A 84 -24.70 21.90 -10.62
C ASN A 84 -24.81 22.88 -9.44
N GLY A 85 -23.71 23.60 -9.15
CA GLY A 85 -23.68 24.64 -8.13
C GLY A 85 -24.07 26.04 -8.63
N GLY A 86 -24.47 26.16 -9.91
CA GLY A 86 -24.80 27.42 -10.59
C GLY A 86 -26.25 27.49 -11.07
N GLN A 87 -26.51 28.26 -12.14
CA GLN A 87 -27.79 28.22 -12.86
C GLN A 87 -27.96 26.91 -13.64
N GLU A 88 -29.17 26.63 -14.15
CA GLU A 88 -29.43 25.46 -14.99
C GLU A 88 -28.42 25.38 -16.15
N ASN A 89 -27.67 24.28 -16.22
CA ASN A 89 -26.57 24.02 -17.17
C ASN A 89 -25.23 24.76 -16.92
N GLU A 90 -25.08 25.52 -15.82
CA GLU A 90 -23.78 26.09 -15.43
C GLU A 90 -22.99 25.15 -14.53
N ASN A 91 -21.80 24.78 -15.01
CA ASN A 91 -20.87 23.95 -14.27
C ASN A 91 -20.05 24.78 -13.29
N ARG A 92 -20.33 24.66 -12.00
CA ARG A 92 -19.58 25.30 -10.92
C ARG A 92 -19.22 24.33 -9.83
N VAL A 93 -17.94 24.31 -9.47
CA VAL A 93 -17.48 23.65 -8.25
C VAL A 93 -17.59 24.67 -7.11
N PRO A 94 -18.40 24.40 -6.06
CA PRO A 94 -18.53 25.34 -4.95
C PRO A 94 -17.28 25.32 -4.06
N ALA A 95 -16.99 26.44 -3.41
CA ALA A 95 -16.03 26.47 -2.32
C ALA A 95 -16.36 25.38 -1.28
N ARG A 96 -15.32 24.79 -0.69
CA ARG A 96 -15.35 23.65 0.23
C ARG A 96 -15.74 22.31 -0.39
N ALA A 97 -15.97 22.22 -1.70
CA ALA A 97 -16.10 20.93 -2.35
C ALA A 97 -14.81 20.10 -2.21
N ILE A 98 -14.96 18.79 -2.10
CA ILE A 98 -13.85 17.84 -1.96
C ILE A 98 -13.65 17.15 -3.32
N ALA A 99 -12.84 17.78 -4.17
CA ALA A 99 -12.61 17.35 -5.54
C ALA A 99 -11.49 16.30 -5.62
N THR A 100 -11.62 15.33 -6.51
CA THR A 100 -10.53 14.41 -6.83
C THR A 100 -9.39 15.16 -7.51
N LEU A 101 -8.18 15.03 -6.96
CA LEU A 101 -7.00 15.67 -7.51
C LEU A 101 -6.54 14.96 -8.79
N PRO A 102 -6.05 15.70 -9.79
CA PRO A 102 -5.39 15.09 -10.92
C PRO A 102 -4.05 14.48 -10.53
N LEU A 103 -3.60 13.45 -11.24
CA LEU A 103 -2.33 12.76 -10.90
C LEU A 103 -1.14 13.71 -10.80
N THR A 104 -1.06 14.68 -11.72
CA THR A 104 0.02 15.67 -11.75
C THR A 104 0.04 16.53 -10.49
N ALA A 105 -1.13 16.84 -9.92
CA ALA A 105 -1.21 17.53 -8.63
C ALA A 105 -0.73 16.64 -7.48
N CYS A 106 -1.10 15.35 -7.47
CA CYS A 106 -0.59 14.39 -6.49
C CYS A 106 0.95 14.29 -6.55
N GLN A 107 1.52 14.26 -7.76
CA GLN A 107 2.97 14.23 -7.98
C GLN A 107 3.64 15.51 -7.45
N HIS A 108 3.09 16.69 -7.73
CA HIS A 108 3.60 17.95 -7.19
C HIS A 108 3.50 18.04 -5.66
N LEU A 109 2.39 17.58 -5.06
CA LEU A 109 2.25 17.51 -3.61
C LEU A 109 3.32 16.61 -2.97
N ALA A 110 3.57 15.43 -3.54
CA ALA A 110 4.58 14.51 -3.05
C ALA A 110 6.02 15.05 -3.19
N ALA A 111 6.30 15.79 -4.27
CA ALA A 111 7.64 16.29 -4.57
C ALA A 111 7.96 17.64 -3.91
N ALA A 112 6.99 18.55 -3.84
CA ALA A 112 7.19 19.95 -3.49
C ALA A 112 6.32 20.43 -2.32
N GLY A 113 5.45 19.58 -1.76
CA GLY A 113 4.55 19.94 -0.66
C GLY A 113 3.44 20.93 -1.04
N ARG A 114 3.26 21.21 -2.33
CA ARG A 114 2.21 22.07 -2.87
C ARG A 114 1.89 21.68 -4.31
N ALA A 115 0.66 21.93 -4.75
CA ALA A 115 0.27 21.77 -6.13
C ALA A 115 -0.63 22.91 -6.61
N SER A 116 -0.34 23.38 -7.83
CA SER A 116 -1.22 24.21 -8.64
C SER A 116 -1.87 23.33 -9.70
N TRP A 117 -3.20 23.38 -9.83
CA TRP A 117 -3.94 22.47 -10.71
C TRP A 117 -5.25 23.05 -11.21
N ARG A 118 -5.71 22.57 -12.38
CA ARG A 118 -6.90 23.08 -13.05
C ARG A 118 -7.79 22.02 -13.71
N THR A 119 -7.33 20.78 -13.74
CA THR A 119 -8.05 19.65 -14.33
C THR A 119 -8.60 18.75 -13.24
N PHE A 120 -9.67 18.04 -13.55
CA PHE A 120 -10.29 17.08 -12.66
C PHE A 120 -10.23 15.71 -13.31
N ASP A 121 -9.62 14.75 -12.61
CA ASP A 121 -9.54 13.39 -13.11
C ASP A 121 -10.83 12.62 -12.82
N GLY A 122 -11.23 11.80 -13.79
CA GLY A 122 -12.22 10.75 -13.66
C GLY A 122 -11.57 9.39 -13.89
N PHE A 123 -12.29 8.35 -13.52
CA PHE A 123 -11.89 6.96 -13.75
C PHE A 123 -13.01 6.22 -14.47
N GLU A 124 -12.64 5.36 -15.41
CA GLU A 124 -13.57 4.54 -16.18
C GLU A 124 -12.93 3.18 -16.46
N LEU A 125 -13.72 2.11 -16.38
CA LEU A 125 -13.26 0.77 -16.76
C LEU A 125 -13.31 0.66 -18.28
N VAL A 126 -12.13 0.58 -18.89
CA VAL A 126 -11.98 0.34 -20.34
C VAL A 126 -11.27 -1.00 -20.50
N GLU A 127 -11.96 -1.96 -21.12
CA GLU A 127 -11.46 -3.33 -21.33
C GLU A 127 -11.04 -4.02 -20.01
N GLY A 128 -11.77 -3.76 -18.92
CA GLY A 128 -11.49 -4.32 -17.60
C GLY A 128 -10.37 -3.62 -16.82
N VAL A 129 -9.68 -2.65 -17.41
CA VAL A 129 -8.64 -1.85 -16.75
C VAL A 129 -9.22 -0.50 -16.35
N LEU A 130 -9.06 -0.13 -15.07
CA LEU A 130 -9.49 1.18 -14.59
C LEU A 130 -8.55 2.25 -15.14
N GLN A 131 -9.00 2.98 -16.15
CA GLN A 131 -8.24 4.03 -16.80
C GLN A 131 -8.65 5.40 -16.26
N ARG A 132 -7.65 6.28 -16.16
CA ARG A 132 -7.85 7.68 -15.80
C ARG A 132 -8.09 8.51 -17.06
N TYR A 133 -8.94 9.52 -16.96
CA TYR A 133 -9.12 10.51 -18.01
C TYR A 133 -9.41 11.89 -17.40
N THR A 134 -9.19 12.95 -18.17
CA THR A 134 -9.59 14.31 -17.74
C THR A 134 -11.09 14.46 -17.89
N LYS A 135 -11.81 14.47 -16.77
CA LYS A 135 -13.27 14.58 -16.71
C LYS A 135 -13.75 16.01 -16.93
N GLY A 136 -12.97 16.99 -16.50
CA GLY A 136 -13.26 18.41 -16.70
C GLY A 136 -12.06 19.29 -16.39
N GLU A 137 -12.21 20.57 -16.65
CA GLU A 137 -11.18 21.59 -16.45
C GLU A 137 -11.80 22.94 -16.05
N LEU A 138 -11.00 23.80 -15.44
CA LEU A 138 -11.37 25.19 -15.19
C LEU A 138 -11.52 25.96 -16.52
N VAL A 139 -12.57 26.77 -16.61
CA VAL A 139 -12.81 27.64 -17.78
C VAL A 139 -11.65 28.65 -17.95
N ALA A 140 -11.38 29.07 -19.18
CA ALA A 140 -10.38 30.09 -19.48
C ALA A 140 -10.61 31.37 -18.63
N GLY A 141 -9.55 31.85 -17.97
CA GLY A 141 -9.59 33.02 -17.09
C GLY A 141 -9.82 32.71 -15.60
N GLU A 142 -10.28 31.51 -15.25
CA GLU A 142 -10.23 31.04 -13.86
C GLU A 142 -8.76 30.80 -13.46
N PRO A 143 -8.30 31.32 -12.31
CA PRO A 143 -6.97 31.00 -11.79
C PRO A 143 -6.87 29.50 -11.49
N ASP A 144 -5.68 28.95 -11.31
CA ASP A 144 -5.55 27.56 -10.88
C ASP A 144 -6.02 27.41 -9.41
N PHE A 145 -6.33 26.18 -8.99
CA PHE A 145 -6.44 25.87 -7.57
C PHE A 145 -5.06 25.62 -6.99
N GLU A 146 -4.84 26.11 -5.78
CA GLU A 146 -3.66 25.81 -4.98
C GLU A 146 -4.06 24.84 -3.87
N THR A 147 -3.20 23.88 -3.58
CA THR A 147 -3.45 22.84 -2.58
C THR A 147 -2.16 22.50 -1.84
N VAL A 148 -2.26 22.35 -0.52
CA VAL A 148 -1.23 21.81 0.36
C VAL A 148 -1.72 20.50 1.02
N PRO A 149 -0.83 19.70 1.63
CA PRO A 149 -1.22 18.43 2.26
C PRO A 149 -2.36 18.54 3.28
N ASP A 150 -2.49 19.65 4.00
CA ASP A 150 -3.55 19.86 5.00
C ASP A 150 -4.95 19.96 4.38
N ASP A 151 -5.04 20.35 3.11
CA ASP A 151 -6.30 20.42 2.36
C ASP A 151 -6.72 19.05 1.82
N CYS A 152 -5.79 18.09 1.83
CA CYS A 152 -5.98 16.80 1.21
C CYS A 152 -6.85 15.89 2.08
N ARG A 153 -7.67 15.09 1.42
CA ARG A 153 -8.57 14.11 2.01
C ARG A 153 -8.41 12.78 1.32
N VAL A 154 -8.52 11.71 2.07
CA VAL A 154 -8.47 10.34 1.59
C VAL A 154 -9.68 9.59 2.13
N VAL A 155 -10.21 8.69 1.31
CA VAL A 155 -11.40 7.90 1.65
C VAL A 155 -10.97 6.66 2.44
N GLY A 156 -11.75 6.22 3.42
CA GLY A 156 -11.42 5.10 4.31
C GLY A 156 -10.99 3.83 3.56
N TYR A 157 -11.61 3.54 2.42
CA TYR A 157 -11.18 2.45 1.53
C TYR A 157 -9.71 2.54 1.12
N ASP A 158 -9.29 3.73 0.65
CA ASP A 158 -7.91 3.98 0.21
C ASP A 158 -6.93 4.01 1.41
N VAL A 159 -7.40 4.40 2.61
CA VAL A 159 -6.62 4.29 3.87
C VAL A 159 -6.35 2.84 4.21
N HIS A 160 -7.38 2.00 4.16
CA HIS A 160 -7.28 0.58 4.44
C HIS A 160 -6.36 -0.11 3.43
N ALA A 161 -6.57 0.16 2.13
CA ALA A 161 -5.77 -0.39 1.05
C ALA A 161 -4.27 -0.04 1.21
N LEU A 162 -3.96 1.21 1.56
CA LEU A 162 -2.56 1.59 1.80
C LEU A 162 -2.01 0.93 3.06
N ALA A 163 -2.79 0.86 4.14
CA ALA A 163 -2.34 0.30 5.40
C ALA A 163 -1.98 -1.19 5.25
N ASP A 164 -2.72 -1.95 4.44
CA ASP A 164 -2.43 -3.34 4.11
C ASP A 164 -1.07 -3.56 3.42
N GLU A 165 -0.50 -2.55 2.74
CA GLU A 165 0.87 -2.62 2.18
C GLU A 165 1.95 -2.62 3.26
N TYR A 166 1.63 -2.12 4.47
CA TYR A 166 2.54 -2.04 5.61
C TYR A 166 2.27 -3.14 6.64
N THR A 167 1.20 -3.92 6.47
CA THR A 167 0.95 -5.10 7.30
C THR A 167 2.01 -6.15 6.98
N ALA A 168 2.72 -6.63 8.00
CA ALA A 168 3.63 -7.75 7.83
C ALA A 168 2.89 -8.93 7.19
N PRO A 169 3.47 -9.65 6.21
CA PRO A 169 2.82 -10.83 5.65
C PRO A 169 2.50 -11.76 6.81
N GLU A 170 1.21 -12.07 6.98
CA GLU A 170 0.79 -13.03 7.99
C GLU A 170 1.61 -14.30 7.78
N ALA A 171 2.49 -14.61 8.74
CA ALA A 171 2.84 -15.98 8.99
C ALA A 171 1.50 -16.68 9.21
N THR A 172 1.09 -17.46 8.21
CA THR A 172 -0.15 -18.22 8.16
C THR A 172 -0.50 -18.62 9.58
N GLN A 173 -1.57 -18.02 10.12
CA GLN A 173 -2.03 -18.32 11.45
C GLN A 173 -2.28 -19.82 11.49
N ALA A 174 -1.35 -20.56 12.10
CA ALA A 174 -1.53 -21.98 12.32
C ALA A 174 -2.79 -22.09 13.15
N GLU A 175 -3.80 -22.77 12.60
CA GLU A 175 -4.96 -23.25 13.33
C GLU A 175 -4.52 -23.76 14.71
N PRO A 176 -5.30 -23.52 15.78
CA PRO A 176 -4.95 -24.02 17.10
C PRO A 176 -4.87 -25.55 17.04
N GLN A 177 -3.65 -26.08 16.90
CA GLN A 177 -3.41 -27.52 16.97
C GLN A 177 -3.78 -27.96 18.37
N ALA A 178 -4.88 -28.72 18.42
CA ALA A 178 -5.32 -29.44 19.58
C ALA A 178 -4.14 -30.18 20.22
N ALA A 179 -4.03 -30.07 21.54
CA ALA A 179 -3.00 -30.72 22.33
C ALA A 179 -2.90 -32.22 22.00
N PRO A 180 -1.70 -32.77 21.75
CA PRO A 180 -1.54 -34.21 21.72
C PRO A 180 -1.60 -34.73 23.15
N VAL A 181 -2.60 -35.56 23.39
CA VAL A 181 -2.73 -36.42 24.56
C VAL A 181 -1.48 -37.27 24.77
N GLU A 182 -1.07 -37.39 26.03
CA GLU A 182 -0.06 -38.33 26.50
C GLU A 182 -0.43 -39.77 26.08
N ALA A 183 0.54 -40.50 25.55
CA ALA A 183 0.54 -41.96 25.57
C ALA A 183 1.97 -42.43 25.81
N ASP A 184 2.13 -43.07 26.96
CA ASP A 184 3.35 -43.69 27.47
C ASP A 184 3.57 -45.08 26.85
N SER A 185 4.81 -45.57 26.99
CA SER A 185 5.26 -46.97 26.92
C SER A 185 5.70 -47.63 25.59
N ALA A 186 7.02 -47.89 25.60
CA ALA A 186 7.71 -49.18 25.35
C ALA A 186 8.22 -49.55 23.94
N SER A 187 9.55 -49.45 23.83
CA SER A 187 10.55 -50.37 23.23
C SER A 187 10.17 -51.31 22.09
N ASP A 188 10.87 -51.21 20.95
CA ASP A 188 11.87 -52.22 20.54
C ASP A 188 12.71 -51.71 19.35
N ALA A 189 14.01 -52.01 19.36
CA ALA A 189 14.91 -51.78 18.22
C ALA A 189 15.03 -53.06 17.38
N PRO A 190 15.30 -52.93 16.08
CA PRO A 190 16.63 -53.35 15.66
C PRO A 190 17.33 -52.42 14.68
N ASP A 191 18.65 -52.55 14.74
CA ASP A 191 19.72 -51.81 14.12
C ASP A 191 19.78 -51.99 12.59
N THR A 192 19.77 -50.90 11.83
CA THR A 192 20.45 -50.83 10.53
C THR A 192 21.15 -49.48 10.39
N SER A 193 22.47 -49.57 10.27
CA SER A 193 23.42 -48.49 10.05
C SER A 193 23.15 -47.71 8.76
N LYS A 194 22.37 -46.64 8.87
CA LYS A 194 22.46 -45.49 7.96
C LYS A 194 22.50 -44.24 8.82
N GLY A 195 23.63 -43.54 8.77
CA GLY A 195 23.89 -42.35 9.58
C GLY A 195 22.69 -41.40 9.55
N THR A 196 22.37 -40.84 10.73
CA THR A 196 21.25 -39.92 10.93
C THR A 196 21.19 -38.93 9.76
N PRO A 197 20.08 -38.90 9.00
CA PRO A 197 19.96 -38.01 7.86
C PRO A 197 20.24 -36.57 8.34
N PRO A 198 21.12 -35.82 7.65
CA PRO A 198 21.49 -34.50 8.10
C PRO A 198 20.25 -33.64 8.22
N LYS A 199 20.09 -32.99 9.37
CA LYS A 199 18.95 -32.11 9.70
C LYS A 199 18.74 -30.92 8.74
N LEU A 200 19.69 -30.69 7.84
CA LEU A 200 19.70 -29.63 6.84
C LEU A 200 19.92 -30.25 5.47
N THR A 201 19.00 -29.98 4.56
CA THR A 201 19.14 -30.33 3.15
C THR A 201 20.18 -29.43 2.47
N GLU A 202 20.67 -29.81 1.29
CA GLU A 202 21.56 -28.95 0.50
C GLU A 202 20.87 -27.65 0.06
N VAL A 203 19.55 -27.67 -0.08
CA VAL A 203 18.73 -26.48 -0.38
C VAL A 203 18.74 -25.52 0.82
N ASP A 204 18.57 -26.04 2.03
CA ASP A 204 18.61 -25.23 3.26
C ASP A 204 19.98 -24.56 3.45
N LYS A 205 21.07 -25.29 3.14
CA LYS A 205 22.42 -24.74 3.21
C LYS A 205 22.63 -23.59 2.22
N ALA A 206 22.13 -23.72 0.98
CA ALA A 206 22.21 -22.64 0.00
C ALA A 206 21.42 -21.40 0.43
N GLU A 207 20.26 -21.60 1.06
CA GLU A 207 19.42 -20.51 1.57
C GLU A 207 20.04 -19.81 2.79
N ILE A 208 20.65 -20.57 3.71
CA ILE A 208 21.45 -20.02 4.82
C ILE A 208 22.57 -19.09 4.28
N LEU A 209 23.24 -19.50 3.20
CA LEU A 209 24.31 -18.70 2.60
C LEU A 209 23.77 -17.44 1.90
N ARG A 210 22.58 -17.50 1.29
CA ARG A 210 21.92 -16.31 0.74
C ARG A 210 21.54 -15.31 1.83
N LEU A 211 20.93 -15.78 2.92
CA LEU A 211 20.46 -14.94 4.02
C LEU A 211 21.60 -14.27 4.81
N TYR A 212 22.78 -14.90 4.84
CA TYR A 212 23.94 -14.36 5.54
C TYR A 212 24.74 -13.32 4.72
N ASN A 213 24.52 -13.23 3.40
CA ASN A 213 25.35 -12.38 2.54
C ASN A 213 25.07 -10.87 2.70
N ARG A 214 26.16 -10.12 2.89
CA ARG A 214 26.29 -8.64 2.81
C ARG A 214 25.80 -7.79 4.01
N GLY A 215 26.38 -7.98 5.19
CA GLY A 215 26.54 -6.90 6.20
C GLY A 215 25.27 -6.26 6.79
N ARG A 216 24.08 -6.71 6.36
CA ARG A 216 22.73 -6.41 6.89
C ARG A 216 21.84 -7.67 6.93
N GLY A 217 22.45 -8.85 6.77
CA GLY A 217 21.75 -10.14 6.72
C GLY A 217 21.28 -10.64 8.08
N ALA A 218 20.41 -11.66 8.07
CA ALA A 218 19.82 -12.23 9.28
C ALA A 218 20.91 -12.74 10.24
N SER A 219 20.75 -12.47 11.54
CA SER A 219 21.69 -12.96 12.55
C SER A 219 21.70 -14.50 12.58
N VAL A 220 22.84 -15.09 12.98
CA VAL A 220 22.96 -16.56 13.17
C VAL A 220 21.85 -17.11 14.09
N ASN A 221 21.39 -16.31 15.05
CA ASN A 221 20.29 -16.67 15.95
C ASN A 221 18.94 -16.72 15.23
N ALA A 222 18.68 -15.79 14.31
CA ALA A 222 17.46 -15.79 13.51
C ALA A 222 17.44 -16.99 12.56
N MET A 223 18.57 -17.28 11.90
CA MET A 223 18.68 -18.45 11.02
C MET A 223 18.56 -19.77 11.78
N ALA A 224 19.15 -19.89 12.98
CA ALA A 224 19.01 -21.08 13.83
C ALA A 224 17.53 -21.38 14.15
N LYS A 225 16.74 -20.35 14.44
CA LYS A 225 15.30 -20.48 14.64
C LYS A 225 14.57 -20.84 13.35
N GLN A 226 14.88 -20.15 12.25
CA GLN A 226 14.24 -20.36 10.95
C GLN A 226 14.42 -21.79 10.42
N PHE A 227 15.63 -22.33 10.52
CA PHE A 227 15.94 -23.69 10.04
C PHE A 227 15.77 -24.76 11.13
N ASN A 228 15.25 -24.39 12.32
CA ASN A 228 15.07 -25.29 13.47
C ASN A 228 16.34 -26.13 13.80
N VAL A 229 17.49 -25.48 13.77
CA VAL A 229 18.79 -26.10 14.06
C VAL A 229 19.54 -25.31 15.12
N SER A 230 20.49 -25.98 15.78
CA SER A 230 21.34 -25.29 16.75
C SER A 230 22.24 -24.26 16.06
N ARG A 231 22.56 -23.17 16.76
CA ARG A 231 23.49 -22.14 16.29
C ARG A 231 24.84 -22.71 15.79
N PRO A 232 25.48 -23.68 16.47
CA PRO A 232 26.72 -24.28 15.98
C PRO A 232 26.56 -24.98 14.62
N THR A 233 25.36 -25.44 14.28
CA THR A 233 25.08 -26.07 12.98
C THR A 233 25.10 -25.02 11.86
N ILE A 234 24.47 -23.86 12.07
CA ILE A 234 24.54 -22.73 11.14
C ILE A 234 25.98 -22.24 11.00
N GLU A 235 26.71 -22.09 12.10
CA GLU A 235 28.11 -21.65 12.07
C GLU A 235 29.02 -22.61 11.29
N LYS A 236 28.83 -23.93 11.42
CA LYS A 236 29.54 -24.92 10.61
C LYS A 236 29.23 -24.79 9.11
N VAL A 237 27.99 -24.45 8.74
CA VAL A 237 27.61 -24.21 7.33
C VAL A 237 28.33 -22.97 6.81
N LEU A 238 28.34 -21.88 7.58
CA LEU A 238 29.02 -20.63 7.21
C LEU A 238 30.56 -20.78 7.17
N GLN A 239 31.15 -21.56 8.08
CA GLN A 239 32.58 -21.88 8.09
C GLN A 239 32.98 -22.72 6.89
N ARG A 240 32.19 -23.74 6.53
CA ARG A 240 32.43 -24.56 5.33
C ARG A 240 32.35 -23.75 4.04
N ALA A 241 31.54 -22.70 4.01
CA ALA A 241 31.42 -21.79 2.87
C ALA A 241 32.46 -20.64 2.90
N GLY A 242 33.35 -20.58 3.90
CA GLY A 242 34.43 -19.59 3.98
C GLY A 242 33.98 -18.17 4.33
N ILE A 243 32.72 -17.95 4.75
CA ILE A 243 32.19 -16.60 5.05
C ILE A 243 32.53 -16.18 6.49
N LYS A 244 32.66 -17.14 7.41
CA LYS A 244 33.03 -16.92 8.82
C LYS A 244 34.20 -17.84 9.16
N LYS A 245 35.25 -17.33 9.82
CA LYS A 245 36.35 -18.15 10.37
C LYS A 245 35.93 -18.74 11.71
#